data_AF-A0A4U3INP8-F1
#
_entry.id   AF-A0A4U3INP8-F1
#
_cell.length_a   1.000
_cell.length_b   1.000
_cell.length_c   1.000
_cell.angle_alpha   90.00
_cell.angle_beta   90.00
_cell.angle_gamma   90.00
#
_symmetry.space_group_name_H-M   'P 1'
#
loop_
_entity.id
_entity.type
_entity.pdbx_description
1 polymer ?
#
loop_
_entity_poly.entity_id
_entity_poly.type
_entity_poly.pdbx_seq_one_letter_code
_entity_poly.pdbx_strand_id
1 'polypeptide(L)'
;MSNKDKGEPPRDIWTGFYASYHWDHHDDWAGPIKAAMSGLGQSPLGIFDEVARTENGYNITMKDNFKLHITDKELALATHYAKFSGTDEGMLKDARFLFAVMNKRRHIDYHYDVQHIDYSNDLRKRSFNATLQASDYGIQGHQALKLLGLGTQLKQVWSQDVKNEVGVPATNPFPYRRGMISEGFMDSYGQKKSAPKWIESFIVLKEPHTSMPPPLVTPSSPPKPRTFTLEPLPNSNPEALGELPDLSKKRNGQKPDDPMLGFYTTRPYMFEGETSTHADVIKLLMNTFGQSPTDVFSSVKHADNVYAITFRDGVEVKLSRDELELAEDNSRFTGNDDGLLQDANFIFAAYIKRQQLQPPEPGFGLSFEAALERNLTGRTVKSVLEGMGVTHSIKYVERAGDADGMVLLSAGNAGGLFKDGALAKEGQYHSEDGATQKQGYQLV
;
A
#
# COMPACT_ATOMS: atom_id res chain seq x y z
N MET A 1 9.09 -10.62 33.23
CA MET A 1 10.05 -11.24 32.29
C MET A 1 10.38 -12.65 32.76
N SER A 2 10.84 -13.51 31.86
CA SER A 2 11.34 -14.84 32.16
C SER A 2 12.77 -14.79 32.72
N ASN A 3 13.32 -15.96 33.04
CA ASN A 3 14.72 -16.14 33.44
C ASN A 3 15.63 -16.53 32.26
N LYS A 4 15.17 -16.41 31.01
CA LYS A 4 15.99 -16.72 29.83
C LYS A 4 17.14 -15.74 29.68
N ASP A 5 18.26 -16.27 29.21
CA ASP A 5 19.45 -15.47 28.96
C ASP A 5 19.25 -14.51 27.78
N LYS A 6 20.00 -13.41 27.77
CA LYS A 6 19.99 -12.44 26.68
C LYS A 6 20.39 -13.14 25.38
N GLY A 7 19.55 -13.02 24.35
CA GLY A 7 19.78 -13.64 23.04
C GLY A 7 19.38 -15.11 22.94
N GLU A 8 18.92 -15.75 24.03
CA GLU A 8 18.46 -17.13 23.98
C GLU A 8 17.15 -17.24 23.17
N PRO A 9 17.10 -18.07 22.11
CA PRO A 9 15.93 -18.17 21.25
C PRO A 9 14.75 -18.85 21.97
N PRO A 10 13.50 -18.60 21.54
CA PRO A 10 12.34 -19.32 22.03
C PRO A 10 12.43 -20.80 21.66
N ARG A 11 11.97 -21.69 22.56
CA ARG A 11 11.94 -23.14 22.29
C ARG A 11 10.85 -23.52 21.30
N ASP A 12 9.71 -22.83 21.37
CA ASP A 12 8.60 -22.97 20.45
C ASP A 12 8.00 -21.60 20.15
N ILE A 13 8.28 -21.07 18.96
CA ILE A 13 7.76 -19.78 18.51
C ILE A 13 6.27 -19.85 18.11
N TRP A 14 5.74 -21.03 17.81
CA TRP A 14 4.37 -21.20 17.32
C TRP A 14 3.37 -21.25 18.46
N THR A 15 3.55 -22.14 19.44
CA THR A 15 2.58 -22.32 20.54
C THR A 15 3.08 -21.84 21.90
N GLY A 16 4.35 -21.42 22.01
CA GLY A 16 4.89 -20.85 23.25
C GLY A 16 4.10 -19.64 23.75
N PHE A 17 3.66 -18.77 22.84
CA PHE A 17 2.54 -17.85 23.07
C PHE A 17 1.80 -17.54 21.76
N TYR A 18 0.56 -17.07 21.85
CA TYR A 18 -0.29 -16.63 20.74
C TYR A 18 -1.44 -15.77 21.26
N ALA A 19 -2.17 -15.08 20.37
CA ALA A 19 -3.36 -14.31 20.74
C ALA A 19 -4.53 -15.24 21.08
N SER A 20 -5.24 -14.99 22.18
CA SER A 20 -6.23 -15.94 22.72
C SER A 20 -7.65 -15.78 22.17
N TYR A 21 -7.94 -14.68 21.45
CA TYR A 21 -9.31 -14.33 21.07
C TYR A 21 -9.42 -13.99 19.57
N HIS A 22 -10.22 -14.75 18.83
CA HIS A 22 -10.24 -14.68 17.36
C HIS A 22 -11.11 -13.57 16.77
N TRP A 23 -11.86 -12.84 17.60
CA TRP A 23 -12.72 -11.73 17.15
C TRP A 23 -12.08 -10.35 17.31
N ASP A 24 -10.98 -10.25 18.05
CA ASP A 24 -10.18 -9.04 18.13
C ASP A 24 -8.87 -9.20 17.35
N HIS A 25 -8.17 -8.09 17.18
CA HIS A 25 -7.03 -8.00 16.28
C HIS A 25 -5.71 -8.23 17.03
N HIS A 26 -5.71 -8.95 18.15
CA HIS A 26 -4.52 -9.13 19.01
C HIS A 26 -3.41 -9.98 18.38
N ASP A 27 -3.74 -10.79 17.38
CA ASP A 27 -2.77 -11.54 16.57
C ASP A 27 -1.80 -10.61 15.80
N ASP A 28 -2.25 -9.37 15.48
CA ASP A 28 -1.42 -8.30 14.92
C ASP A 28 -0.27 -7.87 15.84
N TRP A 29 -0.43 -8.07 17.14
CA TRP A 29 0.59 -7.75 18.13
C TRP A 29 1.49 -8.95 18.41
N ALA A 30 0.93 -10.16 18.40
CA ALA A 30 1.68 -11.40 18.63
C ALA A 30 2.72 -11.65 17.53
N GLY A 31 2.37 -11.48 16.26
CA GLY A 31 3.28 -11.71 15.13
C GLY A 31 4.61 -10.93 15.20
N PRO A 32 4.57 -9.60 15.34
CA PRO A 32 5.76 -8.75 15.50
C PRO A 32 6.61 -9.10 16.72
N ILE A 33 5.97 -9.44 17.84
CA ILE A 33 6.67 -9.88 19.05
C ILE A 33 7.41 -11.19 18.77
N LYS A 34 6.77 -12.15 18.10
CA LYS A 34 7.41 -13.41 17.70
C LYS A 34 8.58 -13.18 16.75
N ALA A 35 8.42 -12.31 15.75
CA ALA A 35 9.49 -11.95 14.83
C ALA A 35 10.70 -11.34 15.57
N ALA A 36 10.46 -10.44 16.53
CA ALA A 36 11.51 -9.89 17.38
C ALA A 36 12.19 -10.97 18.24
N MET A 37 11.40 -11.83 18.91
CA MET A 37 11.93 -12.91 19.75
C MET A 37 12.74 -13.94 18.96
N SER A 38 12.34 -14.23 17.73
CA SER A 38 13.06 -15.17 16.87
C SER A 38 14.43 -14.65 16.43
N GLY A 39 14.56 -13.34 16.18
CA GLY A 39 15.82 -12.76 15.69
C GLY A 39 16.75 -12.24 16.79
N LEU A 40 16.21 -11.82 17.94
CA LEU A 40 16.97 -11.16 19.01
C LEU A 40 16.96 -11.93 20.33
N GLY A 41 16.31 -13.09 20.36
CA GLY A 41 16.09 -13.89 21.56
C GLY A 41 14.77 -13.56 22.27
N GLN A 42 14.24 -14.54 23.00
CA GLN A 42 12.93 -14.47 23.64
C GLN A 42 12.83 -13.36 24.69
N SER A 43 13.89 -13.19 25.50
CA SER A 43 13.91 -12.25 26.61
C SER A 43 13.92 -10.80 26.12
N PRO A 44 13.16 -9.86 26.73
CA PRO A 44 13.24 -8.44 26.41
C PRO A 44 14.66 -7.85 26.52
N LEU A 45 15.54 -8.51 27.29
CA LEU A 45 16.96 -8.17 27.41
C LEU A 45 17.75 -8.30 26.08
N GLY A 46 17.28 -9.13 25.15
CA GLY A 46 17.84 -9.25 23.80
C GLY A 46 17.29 -8.22 22.82
N ILE A 47 16.04 -7.80 23.02
CA ILE A 47 15.30 -6.92 22.12
C ILE A 47 15.60 -5.43 22.38
N PHE A 48 15.73 -5.03 23.64
CA PHE A 48 16.09 -3.66 24.02
C PHE A 48 17.59 -3.53 24.32
N ASP A 49 18.15 -2.32 24.22
CA ASP A 49 19.54 -2.07 24.60
C ASP A 49 19.70 -2.05 26.11
N GLU A 50 18.70 -1.55 26.83
CA GLU A 50 18.66 -1.54 28.29
C GLU A 50 17.24 -1.84 28.81
N VAL A 51 17.17 -2.66 29.86
CA VAL A 51 15.98 -2.85 30.70
C VAL A 51 16.43 -2.86 32.15
N ALA A 52 16.20 -1.75 32.85
CA ALA A 52 16.63 -1.57 34.23
C ALA A 52 15.42 -1.52 35.18
N ARG A 53 15.40 -2.42 36.17
CA ARG A 53 14.38 -2.42 37.23
C ARG A 53 14.53 -1.17 38.11
N THR A 54 13.41 -0.52 38.42
CA THR A 54 13.35 0.57 39.41
C THR A 54 12.48 0.16 40.60
N GLU A 55 12.33 1.02 41.61
CA GLU A 55 11.42 0.77 42.74
C GLU A 55 9.96 0.58 42.31
N ASN A 56 9.53 1.24 41.21
CA ASN A 56 8.14 1.34 40.80
C ASN A 56 7.86 0.91 39.35
N GLY A 57 8.81 0.25 38.68
CA GLY A 57 8.69 -0.08 37.26
C GLY A 57 10.00 -0.48 36.58
N TYR A 58 10.12 -0.11 35.31
CA TYR A 58 11.29 -0.37 34.49
C TYR A 58 11.64 0.86 33.64
N ASN A 59 12.93 1.20 33.60
CA ASN A 59 13.48 2.10 32.59
C ASN A 59 13.96 1.27 31.39
N ILE A 60 13.62 1.70 30.19
CA ILE A 60 13.93 1.00 28.94
C ILE A 60 14.62 1.96 27.99
N THR A 61 15.72 1.51 27.39
CA THR A 61 16.37 2.14 26.25
C THR A 61 16.24 1.21 25.04
N MET A 62 15.55 1.69 24.00
CA MET A 62 15.34 0.95 22.75
C MET A 62 16.50 1.15 21.76
N LYS A 63 16.59 0.30 20.74
CA LYS A 63 17.67 0.32 19.73
C LYS A 63 17.68 1.54 18.81
N ASP A 64 16.59 2.29 18.77
CA ASP A 64 16.49 3.59 18.09
C ASP A 64 16.72 4.78 19.02
N ASN A 65 17.30 4.53 20.20
CA ASN A 65 17.54 5.48 21.28
C ASN A 65 16.29 6.04 21.96
N PHE A 66 15.09 5.52 21.65
CA PHE A 66 13.89 5.92 22.39
C PHE A 66 13.98 5.42 23.83
N LYS A 67 13.70 6.30 24.79
CA LYS A 67 13.74 5.98 26.22
C LYS A 67 12.36 6.17 26.83
N LEU A 68 11.94 5.22 27.65
CA LEU A 68 10.71 5.34 28.42
C LEU A 68 10.81 4.68 29.79
N HIS A 69 9.90 5.10 30.67
CA HIS A 69 9.61 4.43 31.92
C HIS A 69 8.22 3.80 31.85
N ILE A 70 8.09 2.54 32.27
CA ILE A 70 6.81 1.87 32.46
C ILE A 70 6.66 1.45 33.93
N THR A 71 5.58 1.90 34.56
CA THR A 71 5.32 1.59 35.97
C THR A 71 4.78 0.17 36.16
N ASP A 72 4.88 -0.37 37.38
CA ASP A 72 4.30 -1.68 37.72
C ASP A 72 2.79 -1.74 37.49
N LYS A 73 2.09 -0.63 37.74
CA LYS A 73 0.64 -0.50 37.50
C LYS A 73 0.31 -0.55 36.01
N GLU A 74 1.08 0.15 35.18
CA GLU A 74 0.91 0.14 33.73
C GLU A 74 1.24 -1.24 33.15
N LEU A 75 2.32 -1.87 33.60
CA LEU A 75 2.71 -3.20 33.17
C LEU A 75 1.63 -4.24 33.54
N ALA A 76 1.08 -4.18 34.76
CA ALA A 76 -0.02 -5.04 35.18
C ALA A 76 -1.29 -4.82 34.34
N LEU A 77 -1.63 -3.56 34.06
CA LEU A 77 -2.78 -3.20 33.23
C LEU A 77 -2.61 -3.74 31.80
N ALA A 78 -1.46 -3.48 31.16
CA ALA A 78 -1.18 -3.96 29.82
C ALA A 78 -1.15 -5.49 29.74
N THR A 79 -0.66 -6.16 30.79
CA THR A 79 -0.69 -7.63 30.90
C THR A 79 -2.12 -8.17 30.83
N HIS A 80 -3.07 -7.51 31.50
CA HIS A 80 -4.49 -7.88 31.43
C HIS A 80 -5.07 -7.67 30.03
N TYR A 81 -4.69 -6.58 29.35
CA TYR A 81 -5.17 -6.26 28.01
C TYR A 81 -4.53 -7.09 26.89
N ALA A 82 -3.34 -7.65 27.07
CA ALA A 82 -2.59 -8.32 26.00
C ALA A 82 -3.36 -9.49 25.36
N LYS A 83 -4.23 -10.17 26.12
CA LYS A 83 -5.02 -11.34 25.67
C LYS A 83 -4.15 -12.40 24.98
N PHE A 84 -3.03 -12.74 25.60
CA PHE A 84 -2.12 -13.79 25.14
C PHE A 84 -2.30 -15.07 25.96
N SER A 85 -2.29 -16.21 25.25
CA SER A 85 -2.28 -17.59 25.76
C SER A 85 -1.08 -18.34 25.19
N GLY A 86 -0.72 -19.49 25.75
CA GLY A 86 0.49 -20.19 25.33
C GLY A 86 0.87 -21.32 26.26
N THR A 87 1.76 -22.19 25.78
CA THR A 87 2.33 -23.31 26.56
C THR A 87 3.59 -22.91 27.35
N ASP A 88 4.24 -21.80 27.01
CA ASP A 88 5.44 -21.30 27.67
C ASP A 88 5.13 -20.06 28.54
N GLU A 89 5.01 -20.28 29.84
CA GLU A 89 4.77 -19.23 30.84
C GLU A 89 5.87 -18.16 30.89
N GLY A 90 7.11 -18.52 30.58
CA GLY A 90 8.21 -17.56 30.47
C GLY A 90 8.02 -16.64 29.28
N MET A 91 7.74 -17.24 28.12
CA MET A 91 7.49 -16.50 26.88
C MET A 91 6.26 -15.60 26.98
N LEU A 92 5.19 -16.04 27.67
CA LEU A 92 4.03 -15.20 27.96
C LEU A 92 4.39 -13.96 28.78
N LYS A 93 5.22 -14.10 29.82
CA LYS A 93 5.71 -12.97 30.63
C LYS A 93 6.52 -12.00 29.79
N ASP A 94 7.34 -12.50 28.87
CA ASP A 94 8.15 -11.67 27.98
C ASP A 94 7.30 -10.96 26.93
N ALA A 95 6.35 -11.66 26.30
CA ALA A 95 5.44 -11.10 25.31
C ALA A 95 4.54 -10.01 25.90
N ARG A 96 3.99 -10.23 27.10
CA ARG A 96 3.19 -9.22 27.81
C ARG A 96 4.01 -7.98 28.17
N PHE A 97 5.27 -8.16 28.54
CA PHE A 97 6.19 -7.05 28.77
C PHE A 97 6.42 -6.24 27.49
N LEU A 98 6.74 -6.90 26.37
CA LEU A 98 6.96 -6.24 25.07
C LEU A 98 5.70 -5.50 24.60
N PHE A 99 4.52 -6.12 24.70
CA PHE A 99 3.24 -5.49 24.39
C PHE A 99 2.98 -4.23 25.21
N ALA A 100 3.31 -4.27 26.51
CA ALA A 100 3.17 -3.12 27.40
C ALA A 100 4.09 -1.97 27.00
N VAL A 101 5.35 -2.26 26.68
CA VAL A 101 6.35 -1.28 26.26
C VAL A 101 5.97 -0.63 24.92
N MET A 102 5.53 -1.43 23.94
CA MET A 102 5.06 -0.93 22.64
C MET A 102 3.90 0.05 22.81
N ASN A 103 2.91 -0.28 23.64
CA ASN A 103 1.77 0.58 23.90
C ASN A 103 2.14 1.81 24.74
N LYS A 104 3.13 1.71 25.63
CA LYS A 104 3.62 2.87 26.39
C LYS A 104 4.32 3.85 25.46
N ARG A 105 5.15 3.37 24.55
CA ARG A 105 5.75 4.20 23.50
C ARG A 105 4.67 4.83 22.62
N ARG A 106 3.72 4.05 22.11
CA ARG A 106 2.61 4.54 21.29
C ARG A 106 1.82 5.66 21.99
N HIS A 107 1.54 5.50 23.28
CA HIS A 107 0.90 6.51 24.10
C HIS A 107 1.73 7.80 24.18
N ILE A 108 3.05 7.69 24.38
CA ILE A 108 3.97 8.83 24.43
C ILE A 108 4.08 9.53 23.06
N ASP A 109 4.24 8.78 21.96
CA ASP A 109 4.34 9.34 20.60
C ASP A 109 3.09 10.16 20.25
N TYR A 110 1.89 9.68 20.61
CA TYR A 110 0.64 10.43 20.41
C TYR A 110 0.56 11.73 21.22
N HIS A 111 1.25 11.84 22.35
CA HIS A 111 1.31 13.08 23.11
C HIS A 111 2.20 14.14 22.46
N TYR A 112 3.16 13.75 21.60
CA TYR A 112 4.07 14.67 20.93
C TYR A 112 3.62 15.09 19.52
N ASP A 113 2.81 14.27 18.83
CA ASP A 113 2.28 14.58 17.48
C ASP A 113 0.89 15.28 17.55
N VAL A 114 0.88 16.52 18.02
CA VAL A 114 -0.33 17.36 18.16
C VAL A 114 -0.89 17.89 16.83
N GLN A 115 -0.24 17.64 15.69
CA GLN A 115 -0.64 18.21 14.38
C GLN A 115 -1.58 17.31 13.56
N HIS A 116 -1.84 16.06 13.98
CA HIS A 116 -2.70 15.10 13.27
C HIS A 116 -4.02 14.77 14.01
N ILE A 117 -4.51 15.67 14.86
CA ILE A 117 -5.76 15.49 15.61
C ILE A 117 -6.96 15.88 14.71
N ASP A 118 -7.50 14.90 13.97
CA ASP A 118 -8.85 15.00 13.38
C ASP A 118 -9.95 14.79 14.46
N TYR A 119 -11.12 15.40 14.26
CA TYR A 119 -12.28 15.48 15.17
C TYR A 119 -12.82 14.11 15.63
N SER A 120 -12.53 13.03 14.88
CA SER A 120 -12.88 11.64 15.25
C SER A 120 -11.97 10.99 16.30
N ASN A 121 -10.82 11.60 16.62
CA ASN A 121 -9.72 10.97 17.38
C ASN A 121 -9.57 11.40 18.85
N ASP A 122 -10.46 12.24 19.38
CA ASP A 122 -10.09 13.17 20.48
C ASP A 122 -10.29 12.65 21.94
N LEU A 123 -10.84 11.45 22.17
CA LEU A 123 -11.03 10.92 23.54
C LEU A 123 -10.29 9.61 23.83
N ARG A 124 -9.99 8.79 22.83
CA ARG A 124 -9.40 7.45 22.99
C ARG A 124 -7.87 7.43 23.17
N LYS A 125 -7.23 8.60 23.23
CA LYS A 125 -5.76 8.76 23.12
C LYS A 125 -5.11 9.55 24.26
N ARG A 126 -5.88 9.96 25.28
CA ARG A 126 -5.39 10.82 26.39
C ARG A 126 -4.87 10.06 27.61
N SER A 127 -5.02 8.74 27.66
CA SER A 127 -4.50 7.90 28.74
C SER A 127 -3.90 6.61 28.23
N PHE A 128 -3.02 6.00 29.04
CA PHE A 128 -2.45 4.71 28.72
C PHE A 128 -3.53 3.61 28.57
N ASN A 129 -4.57 3.62 29.42
CA ASN A 129 -5.69 2.68 29.30
C ASN A 129 -6.44 2.82 27.97
N ALA A 130 -6.65 4.05 27.50
CA ALA A 130 -7.33 4.28 26.22
C ALA A 130 -6.47 3.80 25.03
N THR A 131 -5.14 3.92 25.14
CA THR A 131 -4.19 3.33 24.16
C THR A 131 -4.28 1.81 24.13
N LEU A 132 -4.41 1.16 25.31
CA LEU A 132 -4.62 -0.29 25.40
C LEU A 132 -5.95 -0.72 24.79
N GLN A 133 -7.05 0.00 25.05
CA GLN A 133 -8.34 -0.26 24.41
C GLN A 133 -8.28 -0.11 22.88
N ALA A 134 -7.52 0.87 22.38
CA ALA A 134 -7.31 1.03 20.94
C ALA A 134 -6.48 -0.11 20.31
N SER A 135 -5.80 -0.94 21.11
CA SER A 135 -5.05 -2.09 20.61
C SER A 135 -5.96 -3.23 20.11
N ASP A 136 -7.23 -3.26 20.52
CA ASP A 136 -8.23 -4.21 20.01
C ASP A 136 -8.45 -4.06 18.49
N TYR A 137 -8.15 -2.88 17.91
CA TYR A 137 -8.19 -2.61 16.47
C TYR A 137 -6.92 -3.03 15.73
N GLY A 138 -5.95 -3.64 16.41
CA GLY A 138 -4.78 -4.21 15.78
C GLY A 138 -3.72 -3.17 15.39
N ILE A 139 -2.71 -3.65 14.68
CA ILE A 139 -1.55 -2.86 14.26
C ILE A 139 -0.87 -3.50 13.05
N GLN A 140 -0.34 -2.69 12.13
CA GLN A 140 0.48 -3.24 11.04
C GLN A 140 1.80 -3.76 11.59
N GLY A 141 2.26 -4.93 11.11
CA GLY A 141 3.44 -5.59 11.66
C GLY A 141 4.71 -4.74 11.60
N HIS A 142 4.92 -4.00 10.50
CA HIS A 142 6.00 -3.03 10.39
C HIS A 142 5.94 -1.93 11.47
N GLN A 143 4.74 -1.39 11.74
CA GLN A 143 4.54 -0.34 12.72
C GLN A 143 4.76 -0.87 14.15
N ALA A 144 4.33 -2.10 14.42
CA ALA A 144 4.59 -2.78 15.67
C ALA A 144 6.10 -2.99 15.91
N LEU A 145 6.85 -3.45 14.91
CA LEU A 145 8.30 -3.59 15.01
C LEU A 145 9.00 -2.23 15.23
N LYS A 146 8.48 -1.14 14.66
CA LYS A 146 8.94 0.22 14.97
C LYS A 146 8.66 0.63 16.42
N LEU A 147 7.52 0.26 17.00
CA LEU A 147 7.24 0.51 18.42
C LEU A 147 8.18 -0.27 19.37
N LEU A 148 8.82 -1.33 18.89
CA LEU A 148 9.92 -2.02 19.60
C LEU A 148 11.29 -1.35 19.41
N GLY A 149 11.36 -0.26 18.63
CA GLY A 149 12.60 0.44 18.30
C GLY A 149 13.46 -0.26 17.26
N LEU A 150 12.89 -1.18 16.48
CA LEU A 150 13.64 -2.00 15.53
C LEU A 150 13.72 -1.40 14.12
N GLY A 151 13.16 -0.21 13.88
CA GLY A 151 12.96 0.34 12.52
C GLY A 151 14.20 0.34 11.62
N THR A 152 15.38 0.64 12.15
CA THR A 152 16.65 0.66 11.39
C THR A 152 17.19 -0.75 11.08
N GLN A 153 16.71 -1.76 11.79
CA GLN A 153 17.08 -3.17 11.64
C GLN A 153 16.09 -3.96 10.78
N LEU A 154 15.08 -3.32 10.19
CA LEU A 154 14.11 -3.99 9.34
C LEU A 154 14.56 -3.98 7.88
N LYS A 155 14.32 -5.08 7.18
CA LYS A 155 14.36 -5.16 5.71
C LYS A 155 13.03 -5.72 5.21
N GLN A 156 12.56 -5.19 4.09
CA GLN A 156 11.51 -5.85 3.33
C GLN A 156 12.16 -6.92 2.46
N VAL A 157 11.57 -8.11 2.43
CA VAL A 157 11.99 -9.24 1.61
C VAL A 157 10.79 -9.80 0.88
N TRP A 158 11.00 -10.29 -0.34
CA TRP A 158 9.97 -10.94 -1.11
C TRP A 158 9.75 -12.38 -0.65
N SER A 159 8.54 -12.90 -0.88
CA SER A 159 8.14 -14.20 -0.33
C SER A 159 8.96 -15.37 -0.88
N GLN A 160 9.38 -15.29 -2.14
CA GLN A 160 10.29 -16.25 -2.76
C GLN A 160 11.74 -16.15 -2.26
N ASP A 161 12.11 -15.01 -1.68
CA ASP A 161 13.48 -14.74 -1.21
C ASP A 161 13.62 -14.92 0.30
N VAL A 162 12.51 -15.04 1.03
CA VAL A 162 12.54 -15.34 2.46
C VAL A 162 13.05 -16.77 2.63
N LYS A 163 14.09 -16.91 3.45
CA LYS A 163 14.62 -18.22 3.82
C LYS A 163 13.87 -18.69 5.07
N ASN A 164 14.62 -18.97 6.13
CA ASN A 164 14.07 -19.39 7.41
C ASN A 164 13.82 -18.17 8.33
N GLU A 165 13.87 -16.95 7.79
CA GLU A 165 13.57 -15.75 8.58
C GLU A 165 12.12 -15.74 9.04
N VAL A 166 11.93 -15.25 10.26
CA VAL A 166 10.61 -15.01 10.84
C VAL A 166 10.22 -13.57 10.55
N GLY A 167 9.09 -13.40 9.87
CA GLY A 167 8.62 -12.10 9.42
C GLY A 167 7.16 -11.83 9.76
N VAL A 168 6.73 -10.63 9.40
CA VAL A 168 5.33 -10.22 9.39
C VAL A 168 4.99 -9.69 7.99
N PRO A 169 3.73 -9.76 7.54
CA PRO A 169 3.33 -9.17 6.26
C PRO A 169 3.77 -7.70 6.15
N ALA A 170 4.37 -7.33 5.01
CA ALA A 170 4.77 -5.94 4.76
C ALA A 170 3.58 -5.01 4.49
N THR A 171 2.48 -5.58 4.01
CA THR A 171 1.21 -4.90 3.76
C THR A 171 0.08 -5.73 4.36
N ASN A 172 -0.98 -5.06 4.81
CA ASN A 172 -2.22 -5.74 5.20
C ASN A 172 -3.40 -5.16 4.41
N PRO A 173 -3.77 -5.74 3.26
CA PRO A 173 -4.95 -5.29 2.52
C PRO A 173 -6.28 -5.79 3.14
N PHE A 174 -6.27 -6.73 4.11
CA PHE A 174 -7.52 -7.36 4.57
C PHE A 174 -7.63 -7.55 6.11
N PRO A 175 -8.85 -7.46 6.68
CA PRO A 175 -9.06 -7.50 8.13
C PRO A 175 -8.78 -8.85 8.84
N TYR A 176 -8.36 -9.91 8.15
CA TYR A 176 -8.39 -11.28 8.71
C TYR A 176 -7.12 -12.14 8.59
N ARG A 177 -5.98 -11.64 8.09
CA ARG A 177 -4.77 -12.49 7.90
C ARG A 177 -3.51 -11.83 8.43
N ARG A 178 -3.22 -12.16 9.68
CA ARG A 178 -2.33 -11.48 10.62
C ARG A 178 -1.33 -12.48 11.18
N GLY A 179 -0.41 -12.02 12.01
CA GLY A 179 0.52 -12.90 12.70
C GLY A 179 1.86 -13.10 11.98
N MET A 180 2.67 -13.94 12.59
CA MET A 180 4.02 -14.27 12.18
C MET A 180 4.00 -15.20 10.96
N ILE A 181 4.92 -15.01 10.01
CA ILE A 181 5.16 -15.94 8.90
C ILE A 181 6.56 -16.52 8.99
N SER A 182 6.66 -17.83 8.80
CA SER A 182 7.93 -18.55 8.72
C SER A 182 7.74 -19.85 7.94
N GLU A 183 8.70 -20.18 7.07
CA GLU A 183 8.71 -21.42 6.28
C GLU A 183 7.43 -21.67 5.46
N GLY A 184 6.82 -20.61 4.93
CA GLY A 184 5.57 -20.71 4.16
C GLY A 184 4.32 -20.98 5.01
N PHE A 185 4.42 -20.85 6.34
CA PHE A 185 3.29 -20.93 7.25
C PHE A 185 3.07 -19.61 7.98
N MET A 186 1.80 -19.29 8.21
CA MET A 186 1.32 -18.17 9.00
C MET A 186 0.79 -18.68 10.34
N ASP A 187 1.18 -18.01 11.41
CA ASP A 187 0.55 -18.17 12.72
C ASP A 187 -0.83 -17.52 12.69
N SER A 188 -1.83 -18.25 13.16
CA SER A 188 -3.20 -17.78 13.25
C SER A 188 -3.75 -18.23 14.60
N TYR A 189 -3.61 -17.37 15.61
CA TYR A 189 -4.07 -17.66 16.97
C TYR A 189 -3.50 -19.00 17.52
N GLY A 190 -2.21 -19.26 17.29
CA GLY A 190 -1.52 -20.46 17.76
C GLY A 190 -1.64 -21.67 16.81
N GLN A 191 -2.38 -21.52 15.70
CA GLN A 191 -2.46 -22.55 14.66
C GLN A 191 -1.51 -22.23 13.51
N LYS A 192 -0.71 -23.23 13.12
CA LYS A 192 0.14 -23.16 11.93
C LYS A 192 -0.71 -23.40 10.68
N LYS A 193 -0.97 -22.36 9.89
CA LYS A 193 -1.72 -22.42 8.63
C LYS A 193 -0.80 -22.13 7.46
N SER A 194 -1.09 -22.62 6.27
CA SER A 194 -0.34 -22.21 5.07
C SER A 194 -0.43 -20.70 4.89
N ALA A 195 0.71 -20.05 4.64
CA ALA A 195 0.74 -18.64 4.34
C ALA A 195 -0.04 -18.41 3.02
N PRO A 196 -0.97 -17.45 2.99
CA PRO A 196 -1.69 -17.11 1.77
C PRO A 196 -0.73 -16.70 0.65
N LYS A 197 -0.99 -17.19 -0.57
CA LYS A 197 -0.14 -16.92 -1.75
C LYS A 197 -0.07 -15.43 -2.14
N TRP A 198 -1.07 -14.65 -1.76
CA TRP A 198 -1.11 -13.21 -2.01
C TRP A 198 -0.18 -12.41 -1.08
N ILE A 199 0.38 -13.01 -0.01
CA ILE A 199 1.39 -12.34 0.81
C ILE A 199 2.73 -12.46 0.12
N GLU A 200 3.04 -11.43 -0.65
CA GLU A 200 4.18 -11.47 -1.55
C GLU A 200 5.44 -10.87 -0.93
N SER A 201 5.34 -10.14 0.19
CA SER A 201 6.50 -9.63 0.92
C SER A 201 6.32 -9.61 2.43
N PHE A 202 7.45 -9.73 3.10
CA PHE A 202 7.56 -9.75 4.55
C PHE A 202 8.49 -8.64 5.01
N ILE A 203 8.24 -8.16 6.23
CA ILE A 203 9.18 -7.37 7.00
C ILE A 203 9.86 -8.34 7.96
N VAL A 204 11.17 -8.45 7.81
CA VAL A 204 12.03 -9.32 8.62
C VAL A 204 13.13 -8.48 9.25
N LEU A 205 13.77 -9.02 10.29
CA LEU A 205 15.01 -8.45 10.81
C LEU A 205 16.14 -8.66 9.79
N LYS A 206 17.00 -7.64 9.64
CA LYS A 206 18.28 -7.78 8.94
C LYS A 206 19.09 -8.85 9.67
N GLU A 207 19.75 -9.72 8.91
CA GLU A 207 20.75 -10.60 9.50
C GLU A 207 21.78 -9.73 10.26
N PRO A 208 22.24 -10.14 11.45
CA PRO A 208 23.27 -9.39 12.14
C PRO A 208 24.45 -9.23 11.18
N HIS A 209 24.85 -7.97 10.92
CA HIS A 209 26.03 -7.68 10.13
C HIS A 209 27.25 -8.32 10.81
N THR A 210 27.69 -9.49 10.34
CA THR A 210 29.05 -9.96 10.62
C THR A 210 29.98 -8.99 9.89
N SER A 211 30.51 -8.03 10.64
CA SER A 211 31.31 -6.87 10.22
C SER A 211 30.52 -5.64 9.74
N MET A 212 30.78 -4.51 10.42
CA MET A 212 30.42 -3.18 9.97
C MET A 212 31.06 -2.91 8.60
N PRO A 213 30.33 -2.39 7.60
CA PRO A 213 30.96 -1.85 6.41
C PRO A 213 31.83 -0.65 6.82
N PRO A 214 33.03 -0.46 6.25
CA PRO A 214 33.79 0.76 6.45
C PRO A 214 32.98 1.98 5.98
N PRO A 215 33.20 3.16 6.59
CA PRO A 215 32.45 4.37 6.26
C PRO A 215 32.56 4.69 4.77
N LEU A 216 31.43 5.04 4.17
CA LEU A 216 31.33 5.44 2.77
C LEU A 216 32.32 6.57 2.47
N VAL A 217 33.21 6.33 1.51
CA VAL A 217 34.02 7.38 0.90
C VAL A 217 33.08 8.37 0.21
N THR A 218 33.20 9.64 0.58
CA THR A 218 32.50 10.76 -0.05
C THR A 218 32.76 10.77 -1.56
N PRO A 219 31.73 10.80 -2.42
CA PRO A 219 31.93 10.88 -3.87
C PRO A 219 32.62 12.20 -4.24
N SER A 220 33.83 12.14 -4.79
CA SER A 220 34.61 13.31 -5.21
C SER A 220 34.28 13.78 -6.63
N SER A 221 33.03 13.72 -7.07
CA SER A 221 32.64 14.26 -8.39
C SER A 221 31.18 14.71 -8.40
N PRO A 222 30.90 15.93 -8.88
CA PRO A 222 29.52 16.40 -9.03
C PRO A 222 28.81 15.62 -10.15
N PRO A 223 27.49 15.38 -10.02
CA PRO A 223 26.71 14.70 -11.06
C PRO A 223 26.67 15.55 -12.32
N LYS A 224 27.02 14.95 -13.47
CA LYS A 224 26.85 15.59 -14.78
C LYS A 224 25.35 15.74 -15.09
N PRO A 225 24.90 16.90 -15.61
CA PRO A 225 23.53 17.05 -16.11
C PRO A 225 23.26 16.04 -17.23
N ARG A 226 22.16 15.29 -17.14
CA ARG A 226 21.64 14.53 -18.29
C ARG A 226 20.87 15.48 -19.18
N THR A 227 21.47 15.84 -20.32
CA THR A 227 20.79 16.55 -21.40
C THR A 227 20.19 15.52 -22.34
N PHE A 228 18.86 15.41 -22.40
CA PHE A 228 18.18 14.61 -23.42
C PHE A 228 18.14 15.41 -24.73
N THR A 229 18.69 14.84 -25.80
CA THR A 229 18.50 15.35 -27.17
C THR A 229 17.41 14.51 -27.81
N LEU A 230 16.30 15.13 -28.22
CA LEU A 230 15.24 14.45 -28.97
C LEU A 230 15.77 14.14 -30.38
N GLU A 231 15.93 12.86 -30.70
CA GLU A 231 16.08 12.44 -32.09
C GLU A 231 14.71 12.54 -32.80
N PRO A 232 14.67 13.05 -34.04
CA PRO A 232 13.42 13.09 -34.80
C PRO A 232 12.96 11.69 -35.19
N LEU A 233 11.66 11.45 -35.02
CA LEU A 233 10.96 10.20 -35.35
C LEU A 233 11.34 9.69 -36.76
N PRO A 234 11.70 8.41 -36.93
CA PRO A 234 11.79 7.83 -38.26
C PRO A 234 10.39 7.77 -38.87
N ASN A 235 10.28 8.25 -40.11
CA ASN A 235 9.05 8.19 -40.91
C ASN A 235 8.48 6.76 -40.91
N SER A 236 7.47 6.52 -40.07
CA SER A 236 6.77 5.24 -40.02
C SER A 236 5.79 5.16 -41.18
N ASN A 237 6.06 4.22 -42.08
CA ASN A 237 5.13 3.73 -43.08
C ASN A 237 3.80 3.29 -42.37
N PRO A 238 2.62 3.80 -42.74
CA PRO A 238 1.36 3.51 -42.05
C PRO A 238 0.90 2.04 -42.11
N GLU A 239 1.52 1.19 -42.94
CA GLU A 239 0.99 -0.14 -43.29
C GLU A 239 1.57 -1.32 -42.48
N ALA A 240 2.34 -1.08 -41.42
CA ALA A 240 2.90 -2.16 -40.59
C ALA A 240 2.48 -2.10 -39.11
N LEU A 241 1.33 -1.50 -38.80
CA LEU A 241 0.65 -1.78 -37.53
C LEU A 241 -0.04 -3.14 -37.68
N GLY A 242 0.64 -4.20 -37.25
CA GLY A 242 0.02 -5.52 -37.12
C GLY A 242 -1.30 -5.44 -36.36
N GLU A 243 -2.20 -6.38 -36.63
CA GLU A 243 -3.52 -6.44 -36.00
C GLU A 243 -3.38 -6.38 -34.48
N LEU A 244 -4.12 -5.46 -33.84
CA LEU A 244 -4.20 -5.30 -32.38
C LEU A 244 -5.54 -5.92 -31.94
N PRO A 245 -5.58 -7.23 -31.65
CA PRO A 245 -6.81 -8.02 -31.61
C PRO A 245 -7.76 -7.68 -30.46
N ASP A 246 -7.32 -6.92 -29.47
CA ASP A 246 -8.09 -6.58 -28.26
C ASP A 246 -8.42 -5.08 -28.16
N LEU A 247 -8.24 -4.31 -29.26
CA LEU A 247 -8.51 -2.88 -29.31
C LEU A 247 -9.64 -2.56 -30.29
N SER A 248 -10.32 -1.44 -30.09
CA SER A 248 -11.32 -0.94 -31.03
C SER A 248 -10.71 -0.58 -32.39
N LYS A 249 -11.55 -0.17 -33.35
CA LYS A 249 -11.11 0.33 -34.66
C LYS A 249 -10.74 1.82 -34.68
N LYS A 250 -11.00 2.58 -33.60
CA LYS A 250 -10.71 4.02 -33.55
C LYS A 250 -9.20 4.24 -33.53
N ARG A 251 -8.68 5.19 -34.30
CA ARG A 251 -7.25 5.52 -34.36
C ARG A 251 -7.06 7.00 -34.68
N ASN A 252 -5.84 7.49 -34.52
CA ASN A 252 -5.41 8.82 -34.99
C ASN A 252 -6.18 9.96 -34.31
N GLY A 253 -6.37 9.85 -33.00
CA GLY A 253 -6.99 10.90 -32.18
C GLY A 253 -8.52 10.97 -32.25
N GLN A 254 -9.18 10.00 -32.88
CA GLN A 254 -10.64 9.90 -32.88
C GLN A 254 -11.16 9.85 -31.44
N LYS A 255 -12.12 10.72 -31.11
CA LYS A 255 -12.66 10.86 -29.76
C LYS A 255 -13.73 9.78 -29.47
N PRO A 256 -13.97 9.46 -28.19
CA PRO A 256 -15.16 8.72 -27.79
C PRO A 256 -16.43 9.44 -28.26
N ASP A 257 -17.44 8.68 -28.67
CA ASP A 257 -18.72 9.27 -29.10
C ASP A 257 -19.48 9.87 -27.90
N ASP A 258 -19.35 9.23 -26.73
CA ASP A 258 -19.80 9.77 -25.45
C ASP A 258 -18.64 9.75 -24.42
N PRO A 259 -17.85 10.84 -24.33
CA PRO A 259 -16.69 10.89 -23.44
C PRO A 259 -17.06 11.03 -21.95
N MET A 260 -18.32 11.33 -21.62
CA MET A 260 -18.76 11.56 -20.23
C MET A 260 -19.41 10.30 -19.65
N LEU A 261 -20.34 9.68 -20.39
CA LEU A 261 -21.15 8.55 -19.92
C LEU A 261 -20.94 7.24 -20.71
N GLY A 262 -20.10 7.24 -21.75
CA GLY A 262 -19.92 6.07 -22.64
C GLY A 262 -19.53 4.77 -21.92
N PHE A 263 -18.82 4.88 -20.80
CA PHE A 263 -18.71 3.80 -19.82
C PHE A 263 -18.66 4.37 -18.40
N TYR A 264 -18.92 3.56 -17.39
CA TYR A 264 -18.84 3.94 -15.98
C TYR A 264 -18.72 2.70 -15.10
N THR A 265 -18.62 2.90 -13.79
CA THR A 265 -18.66 1.84 -12.79
C THR A 265 -19.89 2.06 -11.93
N THR A 266 -20.64 1.01 -11.65
CA THR A 266 -21.65 1.07 -10.58
C THR A 266 -20.95 0.85 -9.24
N ARG A 267 -21.17 1.72 -8.26
CA ARG A 267 -20.68 1.48 -6.89
C ARG A 267 -21.57 0.43 -6.22
N PRO A 268 -21.12 -0.82 -6.02
CA PRO A 268 -21.76 -1.70 -5.06
C PRO A 268 -21.72 -1.08 -3.65
N TYR A 269 -22.72 -1.38 -2.83
CA TYR A 269 -22.83 -0.90 -1.45
C TYR A 269 -21.64 -1.42 -0.62
N MET A 270 -20.91 -0.52 0.03
CA MET A 270 -19.81 -0.70 1.02
C MET A 270 -18.91 -1.96 0.85
N PHE A 271 -17.63 -1.73 0.53
CA PHE A 271 -16.49 -2.70 0.55
C PHE A 271 -16.20 -3.54 -0.70
N GLU A 272 -16.77 -3.23 -1.86
CA GLU A 272 -16.36 -3.82 -3.14
C GLU A 272 -15.60 -2.81 -4.00
N GLY A 273 -14.64 -3.29 -4.79
CA GLY A 273 -13.61 -2.49 -5.47
C GLY A 273 -14.08 -1.18 -6.12
N GLU A 274 -13.40 -0.08 -5.84
CA GLU A 274 -13.68 1.26 -6.38
C GLU A 274 -12.74 1.60 -7.55
N THR A 275 -13.20 1.35 -8.78
CA THR A 275 -12.51 1.72 -10.02
C THR A 275 -13.03 3.01 -10.65
N SER A 276 -13.98 3.71 -10.01
CA SER A 276 -14.59 4.93 -10.56
C SER A 276 -13.56 6.01 -10.88
N THR A 277 -12.55 6.18 -10.02
CA THR A 277 -11.46 7.13 -10.29
C THR A 277 -10.63 6.74 -11.51
N HIS A 278 -10.38 5.44 -11.72
CA HIS A 278 -9.68 4.95 -12.91
C HIS A 278 -10.52 5.21 -14.15
N ALA A 279 -11.81 4.91 -14.12
CA ALA A 279 -12.73 5.18 -15.23
C ALA A 279 -12.72 6.67 -15.62
N ASP A 280 -12.84 7.58 -14.65
CA ASP A 280 -12.88 9.01 -14.93
C ASP A 280 -11.53 9.55 -15.44
N VAL A 281 -10.39 9.03 -14.95
CA VAL A 281 -9.07 9.34 -15.51
C VAL A 281 -8.93 8.84 -16.94
N ILE A 282 -9.36 7.61 -17.21
CA ILE A 282 -9.30 7.02 -18.56
C ILE A 282 -10.13 7.84 -19.54
N LYS A 283 -11.34 8.25 -19.15
CA LYS A 283 -12.16 9.17 -19.95
C LYS A 283 -11.47 10.50 -20.22
N LEU A 284 -10.83 11.10 -19.22
CA LEU A 284 -10.07 12.33 -19.41
C LEU A 284 -8.92 12.12 -20.42
N LEU A 285 -8.17 11.03 -20.29
CA LEU A 285 -7.09 10.67 -21.23
C LEU A 285 -7.63 10.48 -22.65
N MET A 286 -8.72 9.72 -22.81
CA MET A 286 -9.35 9.45 -24.10
C MET A 286 -9.92 10.71 -24.75
N ASN A 287 -10.52 11.59 -23.95
CA ASN A 287 -11.01 12.87 -24.41
C ASN A 287 -9.86 13.80 -24.83
N THR A 288 -8.73 13.78 -24.13
CA THR A 288 -7.56 14.62 -24.45
C THR A 288 -6.79 14.09 -25.66
N PHE A 289 -6.40 12.81 -25.68
CA PHE A 289 -5.49 12.27 -26.69
C PHE A 289 -6.22 11.56 -27.85
N GLY A 290 -7.34 10.89 -27.57
CA GLY A 290 -8.04 10.00 -28.50
C GLY A 290 -8.46 8.72 -27.78
N GLN A 291 -9.54 8.07 -28.23
CA GLN A 291 -10.09 6.89 -27.58
C GLN A 291 -9.10 5.71 -27.56
N SER A 292 -8.37 5.51 -28.65
CA SER A 292 -7.49 4.34 -28.81
C SER A 292 -6.37 4.35 -27.78
N PRO A 293 -5.98 3.18 -27.23
CA PRO A 293 -4.75 3.07 -26.44
C PRO A 293 -3.50 3.51 -27.21
N THR A 294 -3.51 3.41 -28.55
CA THR A 294 -2.45 3.95 -29.41
C THR A 294 -2.37 5.48 -29.42
N ASP A 295 -3.44 6.17 -29.04
CA ASP A 295 -3.50 7.62 -28.90
C ASP A 295 -3.13 8.03 -27.46
N VAL A 296 -3.54 7.25 -26.46
CA VAL A 296 -3.26 7.51 -25.03
C VAL A 296 -1.79 7.27 -24.69
N PHE A 297 -1.20 6.16 -25.14
CA PHE A 297 0.21 5.82 -24.93
C PHE A 297 1.11 6.34 -26.06
N SER A 298 2.40 6.48 -25.80
CA SER A 298 3.37 6.88 -26.83
C SER A 298 3.69 5.76 -27.82
N SER A 299 3.57 4.50 -27.40
CA SER A 299 3.68 3.34 -28.29
C SER A 299 2.87 2.16 -27.76
N VAL A 300 2.20 1.44 -28.65
CA VAL A 300 1.58 0.13 -28.39
C VAL A 300 1.94 -0.77 -29.56
N LYS A 301 2.58 -1.90 -29.26
CA LYS A 301 2.96 -2.93 -30.24
C LYS A 301 2.53 -4.29 -29.73
N HIS A 302 2.11 -5.17 -30.63
CA HIS A 302 1.72 -6.54 -30.28
C HIS A 302 2.60 -7.54 -31.04
N ALA A 303 3.23 -8.45 -30.31
CA ALA A 303 4.04 -9.54 -30.85
C ALA A 303 4.06 -10.71 -29.86
N ASP A 304 4.08 -11.95 -30.36
CA ASP A 304 4.19 -13.16 -29.54
C ASP A 304 3.16 -13.22 -28.38
N ASN A 305 1.91 -12.80 -28.65
CA ASN A 305 0.81 -12.77 -27.68
C ASN A 305 1.05 -11.83 -26.47
N VAL A 306 1.91 -10.83 -26.63
CA VAL A 306 2.26 -9.83 -25.62
C VAL A 306 2.22 -8.43 -26.23
N TYR A 307 1.65 -7.48 -25.48
CA TYR A 307 1.69 -6.06 -25.80
C TYR A 307 2.92 -5.41 -25.17
N ALA A 308 3.73 -4.74 -25.98
CA ALA A 308 4.77 -3.82 -25.53
C ALA A 308 4.20 -2.40 -25.56
N ILE A 309 4.16 -1.75 -24.40
CA ILE A 309 3.52 -0.45 -24.21
C ILE A 309 4.54 0.53 -23.65
N THR A 310 4.61 1.72 -24.26
CA THR A 310 5.45 2.83 -23.79
C THR A 310 4.56 3.98 -23.35
N PHE A 311 4.61 4.33 -22.07
CA PHE A 311 3.91 5.47 -21.48
C PHE A 311 4.52 6.79 -21.96
N ARG A 312 3.77 7.89 -21.79
CA ARG A 312 4.18 9.24 -22.23
C ARG A 312 5.38 9.81 -21.48
N ASP A 313 5.70 9.28 -20.31
CA ASP A 313 6.90 9.59 -19.55
C ASP A 313 8.07 8.62 -19.82
N GLY A 314 7.94 7.74 -20.83
CA GLY A 314 8.98 6.82 -21.26
C GLY A 314 9.07 5.50 -20.47
N VAL A 315 8.18 5.27 -19.51
CA VAL A 315 8.11 3.96 -18.83
C VAL A 315 7.60 2.91 -19.80
N GLU A 316 8.28 1.77 -19.87
CA GLU A 316 7.90 0.64 -20.73
C GLU A 316 7.37 -0.52 -19.90
N VAL A 317 6.29 -1.15 -20.37
CA VAL A 317 5.72 -2.36 -19.76
C VAL A 317 5.40 -3.40 -20.83
N LYS A 318 5.38 -4.67 -20.40
CA LYS A 318 4.89 -5.79 -21.22
C LYS A 318 3.62 -6.33 -20.58
N LEU A 319 2.53 -6.37 -21.34
CA LEU A 319 1.22 -6.82 -20.88
C LEU A 319 0.82 -8.07 -21.65
N SER A 320 0.55 -9.17 -20.94
CA SER A 320 0.04 -10.41 -21.54
C SER A 320 -1.49 -10.36 -21.71
N ARG A 321 -2.05 -11.25 -22.54
CA ARG A 321 -3.52 -11.37 -22.69
C ARG A 321 -4.20 -11.84 -21.40
N ASP A 322 -3.60 -12.75 -20.64
CA ASP A 322 -4.12 -13.22 -19.35
C ASP A 322 -4.25 -12.06 -18.34
N GLU A 323 -3.27 -11.15 -18.31
CA GLU A 323 -3.32 -9.95 -17.46
C GLU A 323 -4.39 -8.96 -17.92
N LEU A 324 -4.62 -8.85 -19.23
CA LEU A 324 -5.70 -8.02 -19.78
C LEU A 324 -7.08 -8.57 -19.40
N GLU A 325 -7.29 -9.88 -19.56
CA GLU A 325 -8.54 -10.57 -19.18
C GLU A 325 -8.80 -10.41 -17.68
N LEU A 326 -7.77 -10.60 -16.84
CA LEU A 326 -7.91 -10.44 -15.40
C LEU A 326 -8.28 -8.99 -15.00
N ALA A 327 -7.72 -8.00 -15.71
CA ALA A 327 -8.08 -6.60 -15.48
C ALA A 327 -9.52 -6.28 -15.91
N GLU A 328 -9.98 -6.85 -17.02
CA GLU A 328 -11.36 -6.71 -17.51
C GLU A 328 -12.37 -7.30 -16.52
N ASP A 329 -12.12 -8.51 -16.00
CA ASP A 329 -12.97 -9.17 -15.02
C ASP A 329 -13.14 -8.36 -13.71
N ASN A 330 -12.16 -7.53 -13.38
CA ASN A 330 -12.11 -6.80 -12.11
C ASN A 330 -12.35 -5.28 -12.26
N SER A 331 -12.27 -4.72 -13.48
CA SER A 331 -12.47 -3.29 -13.70
C SER A 331 -13.91 -2.86 -13.40
N ARG A 332 -14.87 -3.78 -13.63
CA ARG A 332 -16.32 -3.53 -13.52
C ARG A 332 -16.80 -2.35 -14.38
N PHE A 333 -16.09 -2.06 -15.46
CA PHE A 333 -16.53 -1.07 -16.45
C PHE A 333 -17.78 -1.60 -17.15
N THR A 334 -18.80 -0.77 -17.23
CA THR A 334 -20.07 -1.06 -17.90
C THR A 334 -20.44 0.09 -18.84
N GLY A 335 -21.05 -0.22 -19.97
CA GLY A 335 -21.35 0.72 -21.04
C GLY A 335 -21.98 -0.02 -22.23
N ASN A 336 -22.44 0.74 -23.24
CA ASN A 336 -23.06 0.17 -24.44
C ASN A 336 -22.10 0.13 -25.65
N ASP A 337 -20.90 0.70 -25.52
CA ASP A 337 -19.87 0.73 -26.56
C ASP A 337 -18.77 -0.26 -26.21
N ASP A 338 -18.85 -1.45 -26.82
CA ASP A 338 -17.88 -2.53 -26.61
C ASP A 338 -16.46 -2.11 -27.00
N GLY A 339 -16.30 -1.29 -28.04
CA GLY A 339 -14.99 -0.81 -28.47
C GLY A 339 -14.37 0.15 -27.46
N LEU A 340 -15.18 1.04 -26.89
CA LEU A 340 -14.76 1.92 -25.79
C LEU A 340 -14.39 1.14 -24.53
N LEU A 341 -15.16 0.09 -24.19
CA LEU A 341 -14.87 -0.79 -23.05
C LEU A 341 -13.56 -1.55 -23.25
N GLN A 342 -13.32 -2.11 -24.45
CA GLN A 342 -12.06 -2.76 -24.82
C GLN A 342 -10.86 -1.82 -24.62
N ASP A 343 -10.94 -0.62 -25.21
CA ASP A 343 -9.88 0.38 -25.11
C ASP A 343 -9.64 0.82 -23.64
N ALA A 344 -10.72 0.97 -22.85
CA ALA A 344 -10.64 1.35 -21.45
C ALA A 344 -10.03 0.26 -20.56
N ASN A 345 -10.45 -1.00 -20.74
CA ASN A 345 -9.89 -2.15 -20.03
C ASN A 345 -8.41 -2.32 -20.35
N PHE A 346 -8.01 -2.09 -21.61
CA PHE A 346 -6.60 -2.12 -21.99
C PHE A 346 -5.76 -1.04 -21.27
N ILE A 347 -6.25 0.20 -21.23
CA ILE A 347 -5.55 1.30 -20.53
C ILE A 347 -5.46 1.01 -19.02
N PHE A 348 -6.54 0.48 -18.43
CA PHE A 348 -6.54 0.05 -17.04
C PHE A 348 -5.53 -1.07 -16.77
N ALA A 349 -5.48 -2.10 -17.60
CA ALA A 349 -4.52 -3.20 -17.48
C ALA A 349 -3.07 -2.71 -17.58
N ALA A 350 -2.78 -1.83 -18.53
CA ALA A 350 -1.46 -1.21 -18.66
C ALA A 350 -1.06 -0.41 -17.40
N TYR A 351 -2.00 0.34 -16.83
CA TYR A 351 -1.80 1.04 -15.55
C TYR A 351 -1.46 0.06 -14.42
N ILE A 352 -2.23 -1.02 -14.26
CA ILE A 352 -1.97 -2.04 -13.25
C ILE A 352 -0.59 -2.67 -13.45
N LYS A 353 -0.22 -3.00 -14.69
CA LYS A 353 1.11 -3.53 -15.01
C LYS A 353 2.22 -2.56 -14.62
N ARG A 354 2.03 -1.27 -14.88
CA ARG A 354 2.98 -0.25 -14.45
C ARG A 354 3.06 -0.14 -12.93
N GLN A 355 1.92 -0.18 -12.23
CA GLN A 355 1.91 -0.16 -10.76
C GLN A 355 2.62 -1.39 -10.17
N GLN A 356 2.47 -2.58 -10.76
CA GLN A 356 3.22 -3.79 -10.40
C GLN A 356 4.74 -3.58 -10.51
N LEU A 357 5.20 -2.89 -11.56
CA LEU A 357 6.63 -2.76 -11.89
C LEU A 357 7.32 -1.54 -11.25
N GLN A 358 6.59 -0.65 -10.57
CA GLN A 358 7.16 0.52 -9.89
C GLN A 358 7.84 0.11 -8.55
N PRO A 359 9.12 0.46 -8.31
CA PRO A 359 9.77 0.27 -7.01
C PRO A 359 9.24 1.26 -5.94
N PRO A 360 9.34 0.92 -4.65
CA PRO A 360 8.29 0.42 -3.79
C PRO A 360 7.47 1.54 -3.12
N GLU A 361 6.21 1.72 -3.53
CA GLU A 361 5.20 1.92 -2.49
C GLU A 361 4.88 0.52 -1.92
N PRO A 362 4.92 0.31 -0.58
CA PRO A 362 4.51 -0.95 0.04
C PRO A 362 3.03 -1.19 -0.29
N GLY A 363 2.74 -1.94 -1.36
CA GLY A 363 1.36 -2.11 -1.80
C GLY A 363 1.12 -2.89 -3.09
N PHE A 364 1.94 -2.72 -4.13
CA PHE A 364 1.57 -3.19 -5.48
C PHE A 364 2.01 -4.61 -5.84
N GLY A 365 2.57 -5.36 -4.89
CA GLY A 365 2.83 -6.78 -5.06
C GLY A 365 3.89 -7.14 -6.12
N LEU A 366 4.17 -8.43 -6.24
CA LEU A 366 5.02 -9.08 -7.25
C LEU A 366 4.22 -9.57 -8.45
N SER A 367 2.91 -9.78 -8.30
CA SER A 367 2.02 -10.23 -9.36
C SER A 367 1.12 -9.12 -9.87
N PHE A 368 0.64 -9.29 -11.10
CA PHE A 368 -0.35 -8.40 -11.66
C PHE A 368 -1.66 -8.41 -10.85
N GLU A 369 -2.05 -9.57 -10.34
CA GLU A 369 -3.25 -9.73 -9.52
C GLU A 369 -3.17 -8.96 -8.20
N ALA A 370 -2.02 -8.99 -7.52
CA ALA A 370 -1.83 -8.20 -6.30
C ALA A 370 -1.84 -6.68 -6.58
N ALA A 371 -1.22 -6.26 -7.69
CA ALA A 371 -1.30 -4.87 -8.14
C ALA A 371 -2.74 -4.46 -8.44
N LEU A 372 -3.50 -5.34 -9.12
CA LEU A 372 -4.91 -5.16 -9.44
C LEU A 372 -5.73 -4.98 -8.17
N GLU A 373 -5.70 -5.95 -7.26
CA GLU A 373 -6.43 -5.92 -5.98
C GLU A 373 -6.13 -4.65 -5.17
N ARG A 374 -4.86 -4.24 -5.08
CA ARG A 374 -4.48 -3.03 -4.34
C ARG A 374 -5.08 -1.76 -4.94
N ASN A 375 -5.26 -1.73 -6.26
CA ASN A 375 -5.85 -0.61 -6.97
C ASN A 375 -7.38 -0.59 -6.92
N LEU A 376 -8.01 -1.65 -6.41
CA LEU A 376 -9.45 -1.69 -6.16
C LEU A 376 -9.86 -1.04 -4.84
N THR A 377 -8.95 -0.62 -3.95
CA THR A 377 -9.31 -0.07 -2.63
C THR A 377 -9.39 1.47 -2.60
N GLY A 378 -9.66 2.11 -3.75
CA GLY A 378 -9.68 3.56 -3.90
C GLY A 378 -8.29 4.18 -4.06
N ARG A 379 -8.18 5.12 -5.01
CA ARG A 379 -6.95 5.87 -5.34
C ARG A 379 -7.27 7.35 -5.45
N THR A 380 -6.31 8.22 -5.11
CA THR A 380 -6.49 9.66 -5.35
C THR A 380 -6.36 9.94 -6.85
N VAL A 381 -7.14 10.89 -7.38
CA VAL A 381 -7.09 11.30 -8.78
C VAL A 381 -5.66 11.61 -9.24
N LYS A 382 -4.93 12.42 -8.46
CA LYS A 382 -3.54 12.78 -8.75
C LYS A 382 -2.64 11.54 -8.87
N SER A 383 -2.78 10.57 -7.95
CA SER A 383 -1.97 9.35 -7.99
C SER A 383 -2.25 8.48 -9.21
N VAL A 384 -3.49 8.46 -9.70
CA VAL A 384 -3.84 7.72 -10.92
C VAL A 384 -3.29 8.44 -12.15
N LEU A 385 -3.42 9.77 -12.24
CA LEU A 385 -2.83 10.55 -13.35
C LEU A 385 -1.31 10.40 -13.43
N GLU A 386 -0.60 10.47 -12.30
CA GLU A 386 0.85 10.25 -12.24
C GLU A 386 1.22 8.80 -12.62
N GLY A 387 0.43 7.82 -12.17
CA GLY A 387 0.59 6.42 -12.55
C GLY A 387 0.24 6.14 -14.02
N MET A 388 -0.56 6.98 -14.67
CA MET A 388 -0.82 6.95 -16.11
C MET A 388 0.28 7.62 -16.94
N GLY A 389 1.34 8.13 -16.30
CA GLY A 389 2.51 8.70 -16.96
C GLY A 389 2.28 10.07 -17.60
N VAL A 390 1.28 10.82 -17.13
CA VAL A 390 0.92 12.15 -17.67
C VAL A 390 1.28 13.31 -16.73
N THR A 391 2.18 13.09 -15.76
CA THR A 391 2.56 14.07 -14.72
C THR A 391 2.88 15.46 -15.29
N HIS A 392 3.60 15.53 -16.41
CA HIS A 392 4.00 16.79 -17.03
C HIS A 392 2.87 17.52 -17.79
N SER A 393 1.73 16.86 -18.00
CA SER A 393 0.53 17.43 -18.62
C SER A 393 -0.54 17.79 -17.60
N ILE A 394 -0.34 17.51 -16.31
CA ILE A 394 -1.36 17.81 -15.29
C ILE A 394 -1.38 19.31 -15.01
N LYS A 395 -2.52 19.95 -15.26
CA LYS A 395 -2.82 21.32 -14.83
C LYS A 395 -3.85 21.29 -13.71
N TYR A 396 -3.48 21.87 -12.57
CA TYR A 396 -4.44 22.10 -11.48
C TYR A 396 -5.41 23.23 -11.84
N VAL A 397 -6.68 23.03 -11.51
CA VAL A 397 -7.75 23.99 -11.69
C VAL A 397 -8.41 24.24 -10.35
N GLU A 398 -8.42 25.50 -9.91
CA GLU A 398 -9.03 25.92 -8.65
C GLU A 398 -10.57 25.94 -8.73
N ARG A 399 -11.11 26.32 -9.90
CA ARG A 399 -12.55 26.39 -10.16
C ARG A 399 -12.88 25.75 -11.51
N ALA A 400 -13.53 24.59 -11.51
CA ALA A 400 -13.84 23.83 -12.72
C ALA A 400 -14.67 24.63 -13.75
N GLY A 401 -15.55 25.53 -13.28
CA GLY A 401 -16.36 26.40 -14.14
C GLY A 401 -15.57 27.43 -14.96
N ASP A 402 -14.33 27.72 -14.58
CA ASP A 402 -13.46 28.65 -15.32
C ASP A 402 -12.57 27.95 -16.35
N ALA A 403 -12.58 26.63 -16.35
CA ALA A 403 -11.68 25.85 -17.17
C ALA A 403 -12.19 25.74 -18.60
N ASP A 404 -11.28 25.90 -19.56
CA ASP A 404 -11.55 25.57 -20.96
C ASP A 404 -11.40 24.05 -21.12
N GLY A 405 -12.53 23.34 -21.26
CA GLY A 405 -12.58 21.90 -21.46
C GLY A 405 -12.88 21.07 -20.21
N MET A 406 -12.62 19.76 -20.32
CA MET A 406 -13.02 18.77 -19.33
C MET A 406 -12.12 18.81 -18.08
N VAL A 407 -12.73 18.81 -16.90
CA VAL A 407 -12.04 18.85 -15.59
C VAL A 407 -12.40 17.59 -14.80
N LEU A 408 -11.39 16.92 -14.27
CA LEU A 408 -11.56 15.81 -13.33
C LEU A 408 -11.51 16.33 -11.89
N LEU A 409 -12.60 16.17 -11.14
CA LEU A 409 -12.76 16.79 -9.82
C LEU A 409 -12.01 16.05 -8.69
N SER A 410 -11.47 16.81 -7.73
CA SER A 410 -10.55 16.30 -6.69
C SER A 410 -11.01 16.45 -5.22
N ALA A 411 -12.16 17.06 -4.90
CA ALA A 411 -12.59 17.34 -3.52
C ALA A 411 -13.99 16.76 -3.14
N GLY A 412 -14.15 16.33 -1.87
CA GLY A 412 -15.45 16.13 -1.19
C GLY A 412 -16.34 14.99 -1.69
N ASN A 413 -15.81 13.76 -1.79
CA ASN A 413 -16.27 12.59 -2.57
C ASN A 413 -15.66 12.59 -3.98
N ALA A 414 -14.37 12.22 -4.06
CA ALA A 414 -13.58 12.15 -5.28
C ALA A 414 -14.27 11.34 -6.41
N GLY A 415 -13.93 11.66 -7.67
CA GLY A 415 -14.50 11.06 -8.88
C GLY A 415 -15.65 11.89 -9.46
N GLY A 416 -15.66 12.02 -10.78
CA GLY A 416 -16.59 12.82 -11.57
C GLY A 416 -15.89 13.75 -12.57
N LEU A 417 -16.48 13.87 -13.76
CA LEU A 417 -16.02 14.76 -14.82
C LEU A 417 -16.95 15.96 -14.92
N PHE A 418 -16.37 17.15 -14.95
CA PHE A 418 -17.09 18.40 -15.17
C PHE A 418 -16.74 18.95 -16.55
N LYS A 419 -17.77 19.34 -17.31
CA LYS A 419 -17.60 20.04 -18.59
C LYS A 419 -18.86 20.87 -18.87
N ASP A 420 -18.67 22.11 -19.30
CA ASP A 420 -19.75 23.01 -19.77
C ASP A 420 -20.94 23.14 -18.79
N GLY A 421 -20.67 23.18 -17.48
CA GLY A 421 -21.70 23.30 -16.45
C GLY A 421 -22.37 21.98 -16.04
N ALA A 422 -22.00 20.86 -16.65
CA ALA A 422 -22.53 19.54 -16.32
C ALA A 422 -21.50 18.69 -15.58
N LEU A 423 -21.92 18.06 -14.49
CA LEU A 423 -21.17 17.02 -13.79
C LEU A 423 -21.68 15.65 -14.23
N ALA A 424 -20.80 14.80 -14.74
CA ALA A 424 -21.05 13.38 -14.93
C ALA A 424 -20.35 12.57 -13.84
N LYS A 425 -21.10 11.68 -13.20
CA LYS A 425 -20.58 10.73 -12.20
C LYS A 425 -21.42 9.46 -12.20
N GLU A 426 -20.78 8.30 -12.09
CA GLU A 426 -21.49 7.00 -11.90
C GLU A 426 -22.57 6.72 -12.96
N GLY A 427 -22.33 7.14 -14.21
CA GLY A 427 -23.26 6.92 -15.31
C GLY A 427 -24.44 7.90 -15.38
N GLN A 428 -24.42 8.96 -14.57
CA GLN A 428 -25.50 9.96 -14.54
C GLN A 428 -24.96 11.38 -14.66
N TYR A 429 -25.76 12.24 -15.30
CA TYR A 429 -25.59 13.68 -15.20
C TYR A 429 -26.26 14.19 -13.93
N HIS A 430 -25.56 15.07 -13.22
CA HIS A 430 -26.10 15.80 -12.09
C HIS A 430 -26.24 17.27 -12.48
N SER A 431 -27.44 17.81 -12.29
CA SER A 431 -27.69 19.24 -12.37
C SER A 431 -27.05 19.91 -11.16
N GLU A 432 -25.97 20.66 -11.35
CA GLU A 432 -25.47 21.53 -10.28
C GLU A 432 -26.13 22.90 -10.36
N ASP A 433 -26.96 23.21 -9.36
CA ASP A 433 -27.30 24.59 -9.00
C ASP A 433 -26.06 25.23 -8.35
N GLY A 434 -25.22 25.91 -9.15
CA GLY A 434 -24.41 27.03 -8.68
C GLY A 434 -23.13 26.80 -7.84
N ALA A 435 -22.31 25.76 -8.06
CA ALA A 435 -21.03 25.60 -7.35
C ALA A 435 -19.79 25.82 -8.25
N THR A 436 -19.52 27.09 -8.59
CA THR A 436 -18.29 27.61 -9.22
C THR A 436 -17.01 27.44 -8.37
N GLN A 437 -16.91 26.45 -7.48
CA GLN A 437 -15.82 26.30 -6.50
C GLN A 437 -15.27 24.86 -6.36
N LYS A 438 -15.49 23.98 -7.34
CA LYS A 438 -14.88 22.64 -7.30
C LYS A 438 -13.51 22.65 -7.98
N GLN A 439 -12.50 22.23 -7.23
CA GLN A 439 -11.13 22.10 -7.71
C GLN A 439 -10.88 20.73 -8.35
N GLY A 440 -9.93 20.66 -9.28
CA GLY A 440 -9.65 19.45 -10.05
C GLY A 440 -8.41 19.56 -10.92
N TYR A 441 -8.33 18.66 -11.89
CA TYR A 441 -7.21 18.54 -12.82
C TYR A 441 -7.71 18.53 -14.27
N GLN A 442 -6.94 19.17 -15.14
CA GLN A 442 -7.01 19.04 -16.59
C GLN A 442 -5.72 18.44 -17.12
N LEU A 443 -5.78 17.95 -18.36
CA LEU A 443 -4.59 17.63 -19.14
C LEU A 443 -4.38 18.73 -20.18
N VAL A 444 -3.16 19.28 -20.21
CA VAL A 444 -2.71 20.33 -21.15
C VAL A 444 -1.51 19.92 -21.98
#